data_AF-A0A0K2RYY7-F1
#
_entry.id   AF-A0A0K2RYY7-F1
#
_cell.length_a   1.000
_cell.length_b   1.000
_cell.length_c   1.000
_cell.angle_alpha   90.00
_cell.angle_beta   90.00
_cell.angle_gamma   90.00
#
_symmetry.space_group_name_H-M   'P 1'
#
loop_
_entity.id
_entity.type
_entity.pdbx_description
1 polymer ?
#
loop_
_entity_poly.entity_id
_entity_poly.type
_entity_poly.pdbx_seq_one_letter_code
_entity_poly.pdbx_strand_id
1 'polypeptide(L)' 'MPNDIDVLVVGSPSPQKLYEAIDDAEQKLGYEVNVKRLSPEAWNSQDGFVQTVRSRPMEVLFGQLEVNDVHAEA' A
#
# COMPACT_ATOMS: atom_id res chain seq x y z
N MET A 1 18.62 11.04 8.03
CA MET A 1 17.43 11.52 7.29
C MET A 1 16.38 10.44 7.42
N PRO A 2 15.07 10.74 7.48
CA PRO A 2 14.07 9.67 7.41
C PRO A 2 14.17 9.10 6.00
N ASN A 3 14.65 7.86 5.89
CA ASN A 3 14.95 7.18 4.62
C ASN A 3 13.87 6.14 4.33
N ASP A 4 12.65 6.37 4.80
CA ASP A 4 11.53 5.46 4.70
C ASP A 4 10.39 6.05 3.87
N ILE A 5 9.63 5.15 3.26
CA ILE A 5 8.49 5.47 2.41
C ILE A 5 7.22 5.01 3.14
N ASP A 6 6.39 5.96 3.56
CA ASP A 6 5.08 5.67 4.13
C ASP A 6 4.06 5.30 3.05
N VAL A 7 3.43 4.14 3.18
CA VAL A 7 2.40 3.64 2.26
C VAL A 7 1.11 3.34 3.02
N LEU A 8 0.00 3.85 2.47
CA LEU A 8 -1.35 3.53 2.95
C LEU A 8 -2.01 2.54 1.98
N VAL A 9 -2.29 1.33 2.45
CA VAL A 9 -3.00 0.30 1.67
C VAL A 9 -4.47 0.29 2.08
N VAL A 10 -5.35 0.56 1.11
CA VAL A 10 -6.80 0.49 1.30
C VAL A 10 -7.34 -0.78 0.66
N GLY A 11 -7.95 -1.65 1.46
CA GLY A 11 -8.49 -2.93 1.00
C GLY A 11 -8.20 -4.06 1.97
N SER A 12 -8.33 -5.29 1.46
CA SER A 12 -8.17 -6.51 2.25
C SER A 12 -7.23 -7.51 1.57
N PRO A 13 -5.97 -7.13 1.25
CA PRO A 13 -5.00 -8.09 0.73
C PRO A 13 -4.72 -9.17 1.78
N SER A 14 -4.38 -10.38 1.33
CA SER A 14 -3.86 -11.38 2.25
C SER A 14 -2.55 -10.88 2.86
N PRO A 15 -2.25 -11.20 4.13
CA PRO A 15 -1.00 -10.79 4.77
C PRO A 15 0.23 -11.20 3.97
N GLN A 16 0.21 -12.41 3.39
CA GLN A 16 1.31 -12.93 2.58
C GLN A 16 1.55 -12.11 1.31
N LYS A 17 0.51 -11.83 0.51
CA LYS A 17 0.65 -11.03 -0.71
C LYS A 17 1.13 -9.61 -0.42
N LEU A 18 0.66 -9.04 0.69
CA LEU A 18 1.12 -7.72 1.11
C LEU A 18 2.60 -7.74 1.50
N TYR A 19 3.04 -8.77 2.24
CA TYR A 19 4.44 -8.93 2.62
C TYR A 19 5.35 -9.08 1.39
N GLU A 20 4.98 -9.97 0.45
CA GLU A 20 5.72 -10.16 -0.80
C GLU A 20 5.83 -8.87 -1.62
N ALA A 21 4.75 -8.08 -1.69
CA ALA A 21 4.76 -6.80 -2.39
C ALA A 21 5.64 -5.74 -1.70
N ILE A 22 5.72 -5.75 -0.36
CA ILE A 22 6.59 -4.86 0.40
C ILE A 22 8.06 -5.23 0.16
N ASP A 23 8.42 -6.50 0.31
CA ASP A 23 9.80 -6.97 0.10
C ASP A 23 10.30 -6.66 -1.31
N ASP A 24 9.49 -6.92 -2.34
CA ASP A 24 9.82 -6.58 -3.73
C ASP A 24 9.99 -5.06 -3.92
N ALA A 25 9.16 -4.23 -3.28
CA ALA A 25 9.28 -2.78 -3.32
C ALA A 25 10.55 -2.28 -2.63
N GLU A 26 10.87 -2.77 -1.43
CA GLU A 26 12.07 -2.39 -0.68
C GLU A 26 13.35 -2.76 -1.45
N GLN A 27 13.39 -3.95 -2.05
CA GLN A 27 14.51 -4.39 -2.89
C GLN A 27 14.71 -3.50 -4.12
N LYS A 28 13.62 -3.05 -4.75
CA LYS A 28 13.68 -2.17 -5.94
C LYS A 28 14.02 -0.73 -5.60
N LEU A 29 13.50 -0.22 -4.47
CA LEU A 29 13.61 1.18 -4.08
C LEU A 29 14.86 1.46 -3.26
N GLY A 30 15.39 0.46 -2.53
CA GLY A 30 16.51 0.62 -1.60
C GLY A 30 16.14 1.40 -0.33
N TYR A 31 14.85 1.49 -0.01
CA TYR A 31 14.29 2.20 1.15
C TYR A 31 13.32 1.28 1.89
N GLU A 32 13.22 1.46 3.21
CA GLU A 32 12.22 0.78 4.04
C GLU A 32 10.82 1.30 3.69
N VAL A 33 9.84 0.40 3.61
CA VAL A 33 8.46 0.72 3.25
C VAL A 33 7.55 0.49 4.46
N ASN A 34 7.11 1.58 5.08
CA ASN A 34 6.23 1.56 6.24
C ASN A 34 4.76 1.51 5.82
N VAL A 35 4.10 0.36 6.04
CA VAL A 35 2.72 0.15 5.59
C VAL A 35 1.69 0.30 6.70
N LYS A 36 0.73 1.19 6.49
CA LYS A 36 -0.53 1.23 7.25
C LYS A 36 -1.67 0.67 6.39
N ARG A 37 -2.55 -0.14 7.01
CA ARG A 37 -3.73 -0.71 6.34
C ARG A 37 -5.01 -0.02 6.78
N LEU A 38 -5.92 0.18 5.85
CA LEU A 38 -7.30 0.57 6.10
C LEU A 38 -8.25 -0.32 5.30
N SER A 39 -9.40 -0.63 5.87
CA SER A 39 -10.49 -1.20 5.08
C SER A 39 -11.10 -0.12 4.16
N PRO A 40 -11.80 -0.51 3.08
CA PRO A 40 -12.52 0.44 2.24
C PRO A 40 -13.53 1.30 3.02
N GLU A 41 -14.19 0.75 4.03
CA GLU A 41 -15.14 1.47 4.89
C GLU A 41 -14.42 2.51 5.75
N ALA A 42 -13.28 2.12 6.35
CA ALA A 42 -12.47 3.03 7.15
C ALA A 42 -11.92 4.19 6.30
N TRP A 43 -11.51 3.93 5.06
CA TRP A 43 -11.09 4.97 4.12
C TRP A 43 -12.21 5.97 3.79
N ASN A 44 -13.48 5.55 3.82
CA ASN A 44 -14.62 6.43 3.56
C ASN A 44 -15.21 7.08 4.82
N SER A 45 -14.61 6.81 5.98
CA SER A 45 -15.06 7.39 7.25
C SER A 45 -14.64 8.85 7.41
N GLN A 46 -15.19 9.50 8.45
CA GLN A 46 -14.82 10.85 8.88
C GLN A 46 -13.67 10.83 9.90
N ASP A 47 -12.83 9.80 9.86
CA ASP A 47 -11.63 9.71 10.70
C ASP A 47 -10.65 10.86 10.39
N GLY A 48 -10.07 11.45 11.44
CA GLY A 48 -9.21 12.63 11.31
C GLY A 48 -7.94 12.39 10.49
N PHE A 49 -7.37 11.18 10.53
CA PHE A 49 -6.23 10.82 9.68
C PHE A 49 -6.65 10.77 8.21
N VAL A 50 -7.77 10.13 7.90
CA VAL A 50 -8.32 10.05 6.53
C VAL A 50 -8.62 11.44 5.96
N GLN A 51 -9.26 12.30 6.75
CA GLN A 51 -9.52 13.69 6.36
C GLN A 51 -8.24 14.46 6.08
N THR A 52 -7.20 14.26 6.89
CA THR A 52 -5.89 14.90 6.68
C THR A 52 -5.20 14.41 5.42
N VAL A 53 -5.24 13.10 5.13
CA VAL A 53 -4.67 12.54 3.90
C VAL A 53 -5.39 13.10 2.68
N ARG A 54 -6.73 13.09 2.67
CA ARG A 54 -7.55 13.54 1.55
C ARG A 54 -7.57 15.06 1.33
N SER A 55 -7.15 15.86 2.32
CA SER A 55 -7.09 17.33 2.18
C SER A 55 -5.80 17.82 1.52
N ARG A 56 -4.80 16.95 1.37
CA ARG A 56 -3.54 17.26 0.70
C ARG A 56 -3.64 17.02 -0.80
N PRO A 57 -2.80 17.68 -1.62
CA PRO A 57 -2.71 17.38 -3.04
C PRO A 57 -2.41 15.90 -3.29
N MET A 58 -3.17 15.28 -4.19
CA MET A 58 -3.00 13.89 -4.59
C MET A 58 -2.86 13.83 -6.11
N GLU A 59 -1.83 13.13 -6.58
CA GLU A 59 -1.68 12.78 -7.99
C GLU A 59 -2.09 11.33 -8.20
N VAL A 60 -2.94 11.09 -9.19
CA VAL A 60 -3.39 9.74 -9.52
C VAL A 60 -2.39 9.12 -10.48
N LEU A 61 -1.79 8.01 -10.07
CA LEU A 61 -0.90 7.22 -10.91
C LEU A 61 -1.70 6.13 -11.62
N PHE A 62 -1.44 5.94 -12.91
CA PHE A 62 -1.99 4.86 -13.71
C PHE A 62 -0.86 3.92 -14.13
N GLY A 63 -1.10 2.62 -14.11
CA GLY A 63 -0.12 1.61 -14.49
C GLY A 63 -0.77 0.27 -14.77
N GLN A 64 -0.05 -0.61 -15.48
CA GLN A 64 -0.49 -1.97 -15.73
C GLN A 64 -0.05 -2.84 -14.56
N LEU A 65 -1.01 -3.48 -13.88
CA LEU A 65 -0.72 -4.50 -12.89
C LEU A 65 -0.34 -5.78 -13.65
N GLU A 66 0.94 -6.12 -13.68
CA GLU A 66 1.35 -7.47 -14.04
C GLU A 66 1.02 -8.39 -12.87
N VAL A 67 -0.04 -9.19 -13.02
CA VAL A 67 -0.38 -10.22 -12.04
C VAL A 67 0.63 -11.35 -12.22
N ASN A 68 1.66 -11.38 -11.39
CA ASN A 68 2.47 -12.58 -11.25
C ASN A 68 1.62 -13.63 -10.52
N ASP A 69 1.10 -14.61 -11.27
CA ASP A 69 0.40 -15.76 -10.71
C ASP A 69 1.36 -16.52 -9.79
N VAL A 70 1.22 -16.30 -8.48
CA VAL A 70 1.79 -17.19 -7.47
C VAL A 70 1.01 -18.49 -7.54
N HIS A 71 1.69 -19.56 -7.95
CA HIS A 71 1.16 -20.91 -8.04
C HIS A 71 0.33 -21.28 -6.80
N ALA A 72 -0.96 -21.57 -7.01
CA ALA A 72 -1.72 -22.38 -6.08
C ALA A 72 -1.19 -23.82 -6.22
N GLU A 73 -0.36 -24.26 -5.26
CA GLU A 73 -0.06 -25.68 -5.14
C GLU A 73 -1.34 -26.44 -4.79
N ALA A 74 -1.49 -27.59 -5.48
CA ALA A 74 -2.65 -28.47 -5.50
C ALA A 74 -2.81 -29.32 -4.23
#